data_AF-A0A4V1X6L3-F1
#
_entry.id   AF-A0A4V1X6L3-F1
#
_cell.length_a   1.000
_cell.length_b   1.000
_cell.length_c   1.000
_cell.angle_alpha   90.00
_cell.angle_beta   90.00
_cell.angle_gamma   90.00
#
_symmetry.space_group_name_H-M   'P 1'
#
loop_
_entity.id
_entity.type
_entity.pdbx_description
1 polymer ?
#
loop_
_entity_poly.entity_id
_entity_poly.type
_entity_poly.pdbx_seq_one_letter_code
_entity_poly.pdbx_strand_id
1 'polypeptide(L)'
;MQRHFGCASDAGNNTSNVLLNFDRRGTYIHGINTEMELQVTSSKETFFRIFYDLEVFDVPVYYDMAQSIITFARGDNAACAMHVANIASQMRLVLGIYMDNLHDKMIAHSVWLSKVQGFQAWGIGHYNKETNKWETFDGLSGNQVLLFQALDAFLGIEQYLAPRDMERNLPKRQREVCYAFRKHSFRRSLGQADMHDKNMVEIVRSFEEILRRLRCYCSAQRIVRDRKPIYLSLRLKGSL
;
A
#
# COMPACT_ATOMS: atom_id res chain seq x y z
N MET A 1 -12.22 8.29 -18.06
CA MET A 1 -12.85 8.19 -16.72
C MET A 1 -11.81 8.33 -15.59
N GLN A 2 -10.72 7.55 -15.55
CA GLN A 2 -9.66 7.62 -14.52
C GLN A 2 -9.05 9.03 -14.32
N ARG A 3 -8.87 9.78 -15.42
CA ARG A 3 -8.36 11.17 -15.38
C ARG A 3 -9.19 12.11 -14.50
N HIS A 4 -10.50 11.88 -14.36
CA HIS A 4 -11.37 12.66 -13.46
C HIS A 4 -10.94 12.55 -11.99
N PHE A 5 -10.46 11.37 -11.59
CA PHE A 5 -9.95 11.11 -10.23
C PHE A 5 -8.46 11.44 -10.08
N GLY A 6 -7.85 12.03 -11.11
CA GLY A 6 -6.44 12.42 -11.13
C GLY A 6 -5.47 11.24 -11.25
N CYS A 7 -5.91 10.14 -11.90
CA CYS A 7 -5.06 9.03 -12.31
C CYS A 7 -4.91 9.04 -13.84
N ALA A 8 -3.68 8.86 -14.31
CA ALA A 8 -3.39 8.78 -15.74
C ALA A 8 -3.39 7.34 -16.27
N SER A 9 -3.30 6.33 -15.40
CA SER A 9 -3.25 4.93 -15.82
C SER A 9 -4.54 4.49 -16.52
N ASP A 10 -4.42 4.11 -17.78
CA ASP A 10 -5.51 3.50 -18.56
C ASP A 10 -5.77 2.04 -18.16
N ALA A 11 -4.82 1.38 -17.47
CA ALA A 11 -4.97 0.02 -16.93
C ALA A 11 -5.74 -0.02 -15.59
N GLY A 12 -6.11 1.15 -15.06
CA GLY A 12 -6.65 1.29 -13.71
C GLY A 12 -5.56 1.21 -12.64
N ASN A 13 -5.98 1.01 -11.39
CA ASN A 13 -5.10 0.96 -10.22
C ASN A 13 -5.73 0.13 -9.09
N ASN A 14 -5.02 -0.01 -7.97
CA ASN A 14 -5.52 -0.74 -6.79
C ASN A 14 -6.89 -0.24 -6.32
N THR A 15 -7.10 1.08 -6.33
CA THR A 15 -8.40 1.63 -5.90
C THR A 15 -9.53 1.23 -6.84
N SER A 16 -9.38 1.40 -8.15
CA SER A 16 -10.45 1.08 -9.10
C SER A 16 -10.64 -0.42 -9.33
N ASN A 17 -9.55 -1.18 -9.40
CA ASN A 17 -9.58 -2.57 -9.82
C ASN A 17 -9.81 -3.52 -8.64
N VAL A 18 -9.47 -3.10 -7.43
CA VAL A 18 -9.56 -3.91 -6.21
C VAL A 18 -10.55 -3.32 -5.22
N LEU A 19 -10.26 -2.14 -4.67
CA LEU A 19 -11.05 -1.58 -3.55
C LEU A 19 -12.50 -1.32 -3.94
N LEU A 20 -12.73 -0.68 -5.07
CA LEU A 20 -14.07 -0.36 -5.58
C LEU A 20 -14.75 -1.55 -6.26
N ASN A 21 -14.12 -2.72 -6.27
CA ASN A 21 -14.73 -3.97 -6.73
C ASN A 21 -15.42 -4.75 -5.60
N PHE A 22 -15.53 -4.14 -4.42
CA PHE A 22 -16.33 -4.65 -3.31
C PHE A 22 -17.42 -3.64 -2.95
N ASP A 23 -18.61 -4.15 -2.62
CA ASP A 23 -19.71 -3.30 -2.16
C ASP A 23 -19.52 -2.89 -0.68
N ARG A 24 -20.46 -2.09 -0.15
CA ARG A 24 -20.43 -1.66 1.26
C ARG A 24 -20.56 -2.79 2.28
N ARG A 25 -21.00 -3.97 1.85
CA ARG A 25 -21.10 -5.19 2.66
C ARG A 25 -19.86 -6.07 2.52
N GLY A 26 -18.89 -5.66 1.69
CA GLY A 26 -17.71 -6.45 1.35
C GLY A 26 -18.00 -7.54 0.32
N THR A 27 -19.09 -7.48 -0.45
CA THR A 27 -19.37 -8.49 -1.49
C THR A 27 -18.57 -8.15 -2.76
N TYR A 28 -17.90 -9.14 -3.34
CA TYR A 28 -17.18 -8.97 -4.61
C TYR A 28 -18.16 -8.76 -5.77
N ILE A 29 -18.08 -7.63 -6.48
CA ILE A 29 -19.13 -7.18 -7.40
C ILE A 29 -18.86 -7.62 -8.85
N HIS A 30 -17.68 -7.32 -9.37
CA HIS A 30 -17.32 -7.54 -10.77
C HIS A 30 -16.33 -8.70 -10.87
N GLY A 31 -16.90 -9.90 -10.89
CA GLY A 31 -16.22 -11.13 -11.27
C GLY A 31 -15.67 -11.05 -12.70
N ILE A 32 -14.54 -11.71 -12.91
CA ILE A 32 -13.94 -11.94 -14.23
C ILE A 32 -13.54 -13.41 -14.20
N ASN A 33 -13.57 -14.09 -15.34
CA ASN A 33 -13.40 -15.54 -15.43
C ASN A 33 -14.52 -16.30 -14.70
N THR A 34 -15.75 -15.77 -14.69
CA THR A 34 -16.90 -16.34 -13.95
C THR A 34 -17.29 -17.74 -14.39
N GLU A 35 -16.94 -18.13 -15.61
CA GLU A 35 -17.20 -19.45 -16.19
C GLU A 35 -16.05 -20.45 -15.96
N MET A 36 -14.97 -20.03 -15.30
CA MET A 36 -13.85 -20.92 -14.98
C MET A 36 -14.13 -21.77 -13.74
N GLU A 37 -13.31 -22.81 -13.56
CA GLU A 37 -13.36 -23.70 -12.41
C GLU A 37 -13.36 -22.94 -11.07
N LEU A 38 -14.06 -23.50 -10.08
CA LEU A 38 -14.23 -22.88 -8.76
C LEU A 38 -12.90 -22.51 -8.09
N GLN A 39 -11.84 -23.31 -8.31
CA GLN A 39 -10.51 -23.01 -7.79
C GLN A 39 -9.94 -21.69 -8.36
N VAL A 40 -10.22 -21.37 -9.62
CA VAL A 40 -9.78 -20.14 -10.29
C VAL A 40 -10.54 -18.94 -9.77
N THR A 41 -11.88 -19.03 -9.71
CA THR A 41 -12.73 -17.94 -9.27
C THR A 41 -12.53 -17.63 -7.78
N SER A 42 -12.41 -18.66 -6.93
CA SER A 42 -12.08 -18.49 -5.51
C SER A 42 -10.68 -17.92 -5.29
N SER A 43 -9.65 -18.42 -5.98
CA SER A 43 -8.28 -17.86 -5.87
C SER A 43 -8.23 -16.38 -6.25
N LYS A 44 -9.01 -15.99 -7.27
CA LYS A 44 -9.12 -14.60 -7.71
C LYS A 44 -9.80 -13.72 -6.66
N GLU A 45 -10.94 -14.16 -6.13
CA GLU A 45 -11.61 -13.41 -5.06
C GLU A 45 -10.71 -13.30 -3.83
N THR A 46 -10.11 -14.41 -3.38
CA THR A 46 -9.18 -14.43 -2.24
C THR A 46 -8.05 -13.42 -2.44
N PHE A 47 -7.46 -13.36 -3.64
CA PHE A 47 -6.43 -12.36 -3.93
C PHE A 47 -6.94 -10.93 -3.73
N PHE A 48 -8.07 -10.56 -4.34
CA PHE A 48 -8.61 -9.19 -4.19
C PHE A 48 -9.06 -8.89 -2.76
N ARG A 49 -9.59 -9.90 -2.06
CA ARG A 49 -10.00 -9.83 -0.67
C ARG A 49 -8.85 -9.42 0.23
N ILE A 50 -7.65 -9.97 0.04
CA ILE A 50 -6.46 -9.63 0.84
C ILE A 50 -6.19 -8.13 0.81
N PHE A 51 -6.19 -7.51 -0.38
CA PHE A 51 -5.93 -6.07 -0.52
C PHE A 51 -7.11 -5.20 -0.07
N TYR A 52 -8.34 -5.69 -0.25
CA TYR A 52 -9.53 -5.00 0.26
C TYR A 52 -9.55 -4.98 1.79
N ASP A 53 -9.37 -6.15 2.42
CA ASP A 53 -9.35 -6.28 3.87
C ASP A 53 -8.23 -5.42 4.45
N LEU A 54 -7.04 -5.47 3.86
CA LEU A 54 -5.93 -4.62 4.25
C LEU A 54 -6.34 -3.14 4.31
N GLU A 55 -6.89 -2.58 3.24
CA GLU A 55 -7.30 -1.17 3.23
C GLU A 55 -8.40 -0.87 4.27
N VAL A 56 -9.32 -1.81 4.53
CA VAL A 56 -10.34 -1.67 5.59
C VAL A 56 -9.68 -1.63 6.98
N PHE A 57 -8.70 -2.50 7.23
CA PHE A 57 -7.96 -2.55 8.49
C PHE A 57 -6.94 -1.40 8.64
N ASP A 58 -6.61 -0.70 7.55
CA ASP A 58 -5.71 0.45 7.54
C ASP A 58 -6.40 1.76 7.92
N VAL A 59 -7.74 1.82 7.90
CA VAL A 59 -8.48 3.05 8.27
C VAL A 59 -8.11 3.57 9.67
N PRO A 60 -8.06 2.74 10.73
CA PRO A 60 -7.57 3.15 12.04
C PRO A 60 -6.12 3.64 12.02
N VAL A 61 -5.27 3.06 11.17
CA VAL A 61 -3.87 3.47 11.04
C VAL A 61 -3.77 4.89 10.51
N TYR A 62 -4.53 5.24 9.47
CA TYR A 62 -4.58 6.60 8.95
C TYR A 62 -5.12 7.60 9.97
N TYR A 63 -6.11 7.19 10.78
CA TYR A 63 -6.64 8.01 11.85
C TYR A 63 -5.57 8.31 12.90
N ASP A 64 -4.88 7.29 13.41
CA ASP A 64 -3.83 7.49 14.41
C ASP A 64 -2.61 8.26 13.86
N MET A 65 -2.28 8.14 12.57
CA MET A 65 -1.29 9.01 11.91
C MET A 65 -1.70 10.47 11.97
N ALA A 66 -2.95 10.78 11.61
CA ALA A 66 -3.45 12.15 11.65
C ALA A 66 -3.51 12.70 13.08
N GLN A 67 -4.00 11.89 14.04
CA GLN A 67 -4.09 12.31 15.44
C GLN A 67 -2.72 12.53 16.06
N SER A 68 -1.76 11.62 15.84
CA SER A 68 -0.39 11.79 16.37
C SER A 68 0.27 13.08 15.88
N ILE A 69 0.08 13.44 14.60
CA ILE A 69 0.53 14.73 14.05
C ILE A 69 -0.12 15.91 14.79
N ILE A 70 -1.45 15.88 14.98
CA ILE A 70 -2.20 16.96 15.63
C ILE A 70 -1.78 17.11 17.10
N THR A 71 -1.67 16.01 17.84
CA THR A 71 -1.31 16.03 19.26
C THR A 71 0.14 16.45 19.46
N PHE A 72 1.06 15.99 18.61
CA PHE A 72 2.45 16.43 18.63
C PHE A 72 2.58 17.93 18.38
N ALA A 73 1.87 18.46 17.37
CA ALA A 73 1.87 19.90 17.07
C ALA A 73 1.31 20.76 18.21
N ARG A 74 0.47 20.19 19.09
CA ARG A 74 -0.08 20.84 20.28
C ARG A 74 0.80 20.70 21.52
N GLY A 75 1.90 19.95 21.45
CA GLY A 75 2.76 19.63 22.59
C GLY A 75 2.18 18.58 23.54
N ASP A 76 1.11 17.87 23.14
CA ASP A 76 0.54 16.77 23.91
C ASP A 76 1.28 15.46 23.58
N ASN A 77 2.44 15.29 24.22
CA ASN A 77 3.30 14.12 23.99
C ASN A 77 2.65 12.83 24.48
N ALA A 78 1.80 12.88 25.51
CA ALA A 78 1.14 11.70 26.05
C ALA A 78 0.12 11.13 25.05
N ALA A 79 -0.75 11.98 24.50
CA ALA A 79 -1.68 11.56 23.45
C ALA A 79 -0.95 11.14 22.17
N CYS A 80 0.12 11.86 21.80
CA CYS A 80 0.96 11.48 20.66
C CYS A 80 1.55 10.07 20.85
N ALA A 81 2.16 9.80 22.00
CA ALA A 81 2.73 8.49 22.32
C ALA A 81 1.69 7.38 22.19
N MET A 82 0.48 7.59 22.71
CA MET A 82 -0.63 6.66 22.58
C MET A 82 -0.98 6.36 21.11
N HIS A 83 -1.15 7.40 20.28
CA HIS A 83 -1.48 7.22 18.87
C HIS A 83 -0.37 6.51 18.08
N VAL A 84 0.90 6.87 18.30
CA VAL A 84 2.02 6.20 17.62
C VAL A 84 2.16 4.73 18.06
N ALA A 85 1.95 4.45 19.35
CA ALA A 85 1.92 3.08 19.86
C ALA A 85 0.76 2.26 19.26
N ASN A 86 -0.41 2.88 19.06
CA ASN A 86 -1.54 2.24 18.38
C ASN A 86 -1.20 1.87 16.93
N ILE A 87 -0.59 2.78 16.17
CA ILE A 87 -0.09 2.49 14.81
C ILE A 87 0.84 1.28 14.87
N ALA A 88 1.82 1.30 15.77
CA ALA A 88 2.75 0.19 15.93
C ALA A 88 2.01 -1.12 16.25
N SER A 89 0.99 -1.13 17.10
CA SER A 89 0.19 -2.33 17.41
C SER A 89 -0.59 -2.83 16.18
N GLN A 90 -1.33 -1.94 15.51
CA GLN A 90 -2.17 -2.23 14.35
C GLN A 90 -1.37 -2.79 13.18
N MET A 91 -0.15 -2.29 12.96
CA MET A 91 0.76 -2.82 11.94
C MET A 91 1.04 -4.32 12.08
N ARG A 92 0.88 -4.91 13.27
CA ARG A 92 1.01 -6.37 13.43
C ARG A 92 -0.09 -7.12 12.70
N LEU A 93 -1.32 -6.64 12.86
CA LEU A 93 -2.53 -7.24 12.31
C LEU A 93 -2.54 -7.07 10.79
N VAL A 94 -2.30 -5.85 10.32
CA VAL A 94 -2.28 -5.50 8.90
C VAL A 94 -1.25 -6.33 8.12
N LEU A 95 -0.02 -6.44 8.62
CA LEU A 95 1.01 -7.24 7.96
C LEU A 95 0.73 -8.75 8.06
N GLY A 96 0.03 -9.19 9.11
CA GLY A 96 -0.45 -10.56 9.26
C GLY A 96 -1.38 -10.98 8.13
N ILE A 97 -2.28 -10.10 7.69
CA ILE A 97 -3.20 -10.37 6.56
C ILE A 97 -2.44 -10.80 5.32
N TYR A 98 -1.32 -10.14 4.99
CA TYR A 98 -0.49 -10.55 3.87
C TYR A 98 0.18 -11.91 4.09
N MET A 99 0.80 -12.11 5.25
CA MET A 99 1.61 -13.30 5.51
C MET A 99 0.76 -14.57 5.65
N ASP A 100 -0.43 -14.43 6.23
CA ASP A 100 -1.32 -15.55 6.51
C ASP A 100 -2.14 -15.96 5.28
N ASN A 101 -2.39 -15.03 4.34
CA ASN A 101 -3.28 -15.29 3.20
C ASN A 101 -2.57 -15.38 1.84
N LEU A 102 -1.36 -14.82 1.69
CA LEU A 102 -0.63 -14.84 0.42
C LEU A 102 0.32 -16.05 0.31
N HIS A 103 -0.24 -17.25 0.39
CA HIS A 103 0.52 -18.50 0.27
C HIS A 103 -0.20 -19.56 -0.57
N ASP A 104 0.55 -20.58 -1.01
CA ASP A 104 0.12 -21.54 -2.04
C ASP A 104 -1.16 -22.32 -1.69
N LYS A 105 -1.44 -22.54 -0.40
CA LYS A 105 -2.69 -23.20 0.03
C LYS A 105 -3.94 -22.30 -0.09
N MET A 106 -3.77 -20.97 -0.14
CA MET A 106 -4.88 -20.01 -0.27
C MET A 106 -5.05 -19.55 -1.71
N ILE A 107 -3.94 -19.37 -2.42
CA ILE A 107 -3.91 -19.02 -3.83
C ILE A 107 -2.90 -19.96 -4.46
N ALA A 108 -3.36 -20.91 -5.28
CA ALA A 108 -2.46 -21.86 -5.91
C ALA A 108 -1.61 -21.15 -6.98
N HIS A 109 -0.30 -21.36 -6.97
CA HIS A 109 0.62 -20.70 -7.89
C HIS A 109 0.32 -21.00 -9.37
N SER A 110 -0.04 -22.25 -9.68
CA SER A 110 -0.42 -22.69 -11.03
C SER A 110 -1.62 -21.92 -11.59
N VAL A 111 -2.56 -21.57 -10.70
CA VAL A 111 -3.75 -20.78 -11.00
C VAL A 111 -3.42 -19.29 -11.08
N TRP A 112 -2.57 -18.80 -10.18
CA TRP A 112 -2.16 -17.40 -10.10
C TRP A 112 -1.56 -16.89 -11.41
N LEU A 113 -0.44 -17.47 -11.86
CA LEU A 113 0.29 -16.97 -13.04
C LEU A 113 -0.55 -17.08 -14.31
N SER A 114 -1.28 -18.18 -14.47
CA SER A 114 -1.97 -18.49 -15.73
C SER A 114 -3.36 -17.86 -15.85
N LYS A 115 -4.08 -17.68 -14.73
CA LYS A 115 -5.51 -17.30 -14.74
C LYS A 115 -5.87 -16.06 -13.93
N VAL A 116 -5.07 -15.66 -12.94
CA VAL A 116 -5.41 -14.53 -12.04
C VAL A 116 -4.57 -13.29 -12.32
N GLN A 117 -3.24 -13.44 -12.43
CA GLN A 117 -2.32 -12.34 -12.71
C GLN A 117 -2.61 -11.67 -14.06
N GLY A 118 -2.94 -12.49 -15.08
CA GLY A 118 -3.09 -12.13 -16.50
C GLY A 118 -3.47 -10.68 -16.78
N PHE A 119 -4.76 -10.40 -16.99
CA PHE A 119 -5.25 -9.08 -17.41
C PHE A 119 -4.91 -7.93 -16.43
N GLN A 120 -4.66 -8.23 -15.14
CA GLN A 120 -4.29 -7.23 -14.13
C GLN A 120 -2.83 -6.78 -14.27
N ALA A 121 -1.94 -7.68 -14.66
CA ALA A 121 -0.51 -7.40 -14.81
C ALA A 121 -0.12 -6.97 -16.24
N TRP A 122 -1.07 -6.95 -17.17
CA TRP A 122 -0.83 -6.48 -18.53
C TRP A 122 -0.73 -4.97 -18.55
N GLY A 123 0.44 -4.48 -18.93
CA GLY A 123 0.61 -3.06 -19.19
C GLY A 123 -0.14 -2.66 -20.46
N ILE A 124 -0.83 -1.53 -20.41
CA ILE A 124 -1.43 -0.92 -21.59
C ILE A 124 -0.55 0.21 -22.08
N GLY A 125 -0.48 0.42 -23.39
CA GLY A 125 0.22 1.56 -23.95
C GLY A 125 -0.51 2.15 -25.12
N HIS A 126 -0.36 3.46 -25.30
CA HIS A 126 -0.86 4.16 -26.46
C HIS A 126 0.21 5.09 -27.02
N TYR A 127 0.12 5.36 -28.32
CA TYR A 127 1.00 6.31 -28.96
C TYR A 127 0.51 7.73 -28.70
N ASN A 128 1.30 8.53 -27.99
CA ASN A 128 1.00 9.94 -27.78
C ASN A 128 1.52 10.74 -28.98
N LYS A 129 0.58 11.28 -29.77
CA LYS A 129 0.88 12.08 -30.97
C LYS A 129 1.50 13.45 -30.66
N GLU A 130 1.24 14.02 -29.48
CA GLU A 130 1.77 15.32 -29.07
C GLU A 130 3.24 15.21 -28.65
N THR A 131 3.60 14.13 -27.96
CA THR A 131 4.97 13.89 -27.48
C THR A 131 5.79 13.01 -28.42
N ASN A 132 5.18 12.49 -29.49
CA ASN A 132 5.77 11.58 -30.48
C ASN A 132 6.40 10.32 -29.86
N LYS A 133 5.81 9.82 -28.76
CA LYS A 133 6.34 8.71 -27.95
C LYS A 133 5.24 7.70 -27.58
N TRP A 134 5.65 6.44 -27.43
CA TRP A 134 4.80 5.44 -26.80
C TRP A 134 4.75 5.67 -25.30
N GLU A 135 3.55 5.84 -24.77
CA GLU A 135 3.31 5.87 -23.33
C GLU A 135 2.83 4.49 -22.90
N THR A 136 3.57 3.88 -21.97
CA THR A 136 3.20 2.61 -21.35
C THR A 136 2.81 2.83 -19.90
N PHE A 137 1.82 2.09 -19.44
CA PHE A 137 1.36 2.03 -18.06
C PHE A 137 1.53 0.59 -17.58
N ASP A 138 2.13 0.41 -16.41
CA ASP A 138 2.28 -0.91 -15.81
C ASP A 138 0.93 -1.40 -15.27
N GLY A 139 0.81 -2.73 -15.14
CA GLY A 139 -0.34 -3.35 -14.51
C GLY A 139 -0.45 -3.07 -13.01
N LEU A 140 -1.48 -3.64 -12.39
CA LEU A 140 -1.76 -3.56 -10.97
C LEU A 140 -0.59 -4.10 -10.14
N SER A 141 -0.12 -3.31 -9.17
CA SER A 141 0.92 -3.69 -8.20
C SER A 141 0.46 -3.50 -6.77
N GLY A 142 0.91 -4.39 -5.86
CA GLY A 142 0.77 -4.17 -4.43
C GLY A 142 1.47 -2.92 -3.92
N ASN A 143 2.42 -2.36 -4.68
CA ASN A 143 3.06 -1.09 -4.34
C ASN A 143 2.10 0.11 -4.47
N GLN A 144 0.96 -0.06 -5.14
CA GLN A 144 -0.08 0.97 -5.29
C GLN A 144 -1.02 1.05 -4.07
N VAL A 145 -0.85 0.18 -3.07
CA VAL A 145 -1.59 0.23 -1.80
C VAL A 145 -1.25 1.52 -1.06
N LEU A 146 -2.27 2.23 -0.59
CA LEU A 146 -2.11 3.55 0.01
C LEU A 146 -1.30 3.51 1.31
N LEU A 147 -1.51 2.48 2.14
CA LEU A 147 -0.87 2.34 3.44
C LEU A 147 0.65 2.53 3.38
N PHE A 148 1.33 1.85 2.44
CA PHE A 148 2.77 1.94 2.33
C PHE A 148 3.22 3.36 1.94
N GLN A 149 2.49 4.01 1.03
CA GLN A 149 2.80 5.39 0.63
C GLN A 149 2.53 6.40 1.76
N ALA A 150 1.50 6.15 2.57
CA ALA A 150 1.16 6.96 3.74
C ALA A 150 2.16 6.78 4.88
N LEU A 151 2.59 5.54 5.15
CA LEU A 151 3.63 5.22 6.13
C LEU A 151 4.96 5.86 5.76
N ASP A 152 5.40 5.73 4.51
CA ASP A 152 6.65 6.36 4.05
C ASP A 152 6.62 7.88 4.28
N ALA A 153 5.49 8.50 3.93
CA ALA A 153 5.27 9.93 4.14
C ALA A 153 5.25 10.33 5.63
N PHE A 154 4.48 9.61 6.45
CA PHE A 154 4.35 9.84 7.89
C PHE A 154 5.70 9.69 8.61
N LEU A 155 6.45 8.63 8.29
CA LEU A 155 7.76 8.34 8.86
C LEU A 155 8.86 9.26 8.34
N GLY A 156 8.56 10.09 7.33
CA GLY A 156 9.53 11.02 6.74
C GLY A 156 10.67 10.30 6.02
N ILE A 157 10.42 9.10 5.51
CA ILE A 157 11.39 8.31 4.73
C ILE A 157 11.15 8.50 3.23
N GLU A 158 12.08 8.00 2.42
CA GLU A 158 11.94 8.02 0.97
C GLU A 158 10.72 7.19 0.54
N GLN A 159 9.95 7.73 -0.40
CA GLN A 159 8.76 7.06 -0.92
C GLN A 159 9.16 5.87 -1.77
N TYR A 160 8.49 4.73 -1.55
CA TYR A 160 8.74 3.54 -2.34
C TYR A 160 8.37 3.71 -3.82
N LEU A 161 7.22 4.33 -4.12
CA LEU A 161 6.84 4.62 -5.51
C LEU A 161 7.51 5.90 -6.00
N ALA A 162 8.11 5.82 -7.18
CA ALA A 162 8.62 7.01 -7.87
C ALA A 162 7.47 8.01 -8.11
N PRO A 163 7.75 9.33 -8.11
CA PRO A 163 6.72 10.37 -8.26
C PRO A 163 5.81 10.15 -9.48
N ARG A 164 6.40 9.76 -10.62
CA ARG A 164 5.68 9.45 -11.86
C ARG A 164 4.64 8.34 -11.65
N ASP A 165 4.99 7.28 -10.94
CA ASP A 165 4.12 6.12 -10.76
C ASP A 165 3.04 6.40 -9.72
N MET A 166 3.34 7.23 -8.72
CA MET A 166 2.31 7.77 -7.85
C MET A 166 1.28 8.58 -8.63
N GLU A 167 1.70 9.53 -9.48
CA GLU A 167 0.76 10.33 -10.27
C GLU A 167 -0.12 9.51 -11.20
N ARG A 168 0.45 8.44 -11.77
CA ARG A 168 -0.26 7.56 -12.70
C ARG A 168 -1.24 6.63 -12.01
N ASN A 169 -0.87 6.10 -10.85
CA ASN A 169 -1.56 4.97 -10.23
C ASN A 169 -2.36 5.34 -8.98
N LEU A 170 -2.04 6.42 -8.27
CA LEU A 170 -2.77 6.82 -7.07
C LEU A 170 -3.76 7.97 -7.35
N PRO A 171 -5.04 7.83 -6.98
CA PRO A 171 -6.03 8.90 -6.97
C PRO A 171 -5.51 10.18 -6.31
N LYS A 172 -5.88 11.33 -6.88
CA LYS A 172 -5.42 12.65 -6.41
C LYS A 172 -5.65 12.85 -4.91
N ARG A 173 -6.83 12.47 -4.40
CA ARG A 173 -7.16 12.60 -2.96
C ARG A 173 -6.27 11.74 -2.07
N GLN A 174 -5.93 10.53 -2.49
CA GLN A 174 -5.00 9.66 -1.75
C GLN A 174 -3.59 10.25 -1.75
N ARG A 175 -3.15 10.83 -2.88
CA ARG A 175 -1.86 11.55 -2.95
C ARG A 175 -1.83 12.78 -2.05
N GLU A 176 -2.94 13.53 -1.96
CA GLU A 176 -3.06 14.70 -1.08
C GLU A 176 -2.93 14.30 0.40
N VAL A 177 -3.47 13.13 0.80
CA VAL A 177 -3.28 12.57 2.15
C VAL A 177 -1.80 12.30 2.43
N CYS A 178 -1.11 11.58 1.53
CA CYS A 178 0.32 11.33 1.68
C CYS A 178 1.14 12.64 1.72
N TYR A 179 0.77 13.64 0.93
CA TYR A 179 1.41 14.96 0.97
C TYR A 179 1.22 15.64 2.33
N ALA A 180 0.02 15.59 2.89
CA ALA A 180 -0.26 16.14 4.22
C ALA A 180 0.58 15.45 5.31
N PHE A 181 0.63 14.11 5.30
CA PHE A 181 1.46 13.36 6.25
C PHE A 181 2.94 13.70 6.13
N ARG A 182 3.47 13.81 4.90
CA ARG A 182 4.86 14.22 4.68
C ARG A 182 5.14 15.63 5.20
N LYS A 183 4.27 16.58 4.85
CA LYS A 183 4.43 17.98 5.22
C LYS A 183 4.44 18.17 6.73
N HIS A 184 3.64 17.40 7.45
CA HIS A 184 3.49 17.48 8.89
C HIS A 184 4.22 16.36 9.65
N SER A 185 5.09 15.61 8.98
CA SER A 185 5.90 14.59 9.63
C SER A 185 6.82 15.24 10.65
N PHE A 186 6.71 14.78 11.90
CA PHE A 186 7.51 15.27 13.01
C PHE A 186 8.74 14.40 13.30
N ARG A 187 9.05 13.41 12.44
CA ARG A 187 10.20 12.51 12.58
C ARG A 187 11.51 13.26 12.83
N ARG A 188 11.75 14.37 12.11
CA ARG A 188 12.98 15.16 12.25
C ARG A 188 13.12 15.80 13.63
N SER A 189 12.01 16.25 14.22
CA SER A 189 11.98 16.85 15.56
C SER A 189 12.34 15.83 16.65
N LEU A 190 12.12 14.53 16.41
CA LEU A 190 12.47 13.47 17.36
C LEU A 190 13.98 13.33 17.57
N GLY A 191 14.82 13.73 16.59
CA GLY A 191 16.28 13.69 16.74
C GLY A 191 16.83 14.71 17.75
N GLN A 192 16.01 15.67 18.16
CA GLN A 192 16.33 16.71 19.14
C GLN A 192 15.44 16.63 20.38
N ALA A 193 14.68 15.54 20.54
CA ALA A 193 13.72 15.40 21.62
C ALA A 193 14.40 15.26 22.99
N ASP A 194 13.75 15.78 24.02
CA ASP A 194 14.16 15.59 25.40
C ASP A 194 13.93 14.12 25.81
N MET A 195 15.02 13.35 25.89
CA MET A 195 14.98 11.94 26.25
C MET A 195 14.72 11.70 27.76
N HIS A 196 14.57 12.76 28.55
CA HIS A 196 14.04 12.66 29.92
C HIS A 196 12.50 12.61 29.96
N ASP A 197 11.80 13.06 28.91
CA ASP A 197 10.35 12.89 28.77
C ASP A 197 10.03 11.44 28.35
N LYS A 198 9.42 10.69 29.27
CA LYS A 198 9.00 9.29 29.04
C LYS A 198 8.09 9.14 27.82
N ASN A 199 7.25 10.14 27.53
CA ASN A 199 6.37 10.10 26.37
C ASN A 199 7.16 10.28 25.06
N MET A 200 8.18 11.14 25.05
CA MET A 200 9.07 11.29 23.89
C MET A 200 9.86 10.01 23.61
N VAL A 201 10.37 9.36 24.66
CA VAL A 201 11.03 8.05 24.54
C VAL A 201 10.08 7.01 23.92
N GLU A 202 8.82 6.98 24.37
CA GLU A 202 7.81 6.07 23.85
C GLU A 202 7.45 6.34 22.38
N ILE A 203 7.34 7.61 21.99
CA ILE A 203 7.13 8.01 20.59
C ILE A 203 8.29 7.49 19.72
N VAL A 204 9.53 7.74 20.12
CA VAL A 204 10.72 7.29 19.38
C VAL A 204 10.74 5.77 19.23
N ARG A 205 10.53 5.05 20.34
CA ARG A 205 10.48 3.58 20.36
C ARG A 205 9.42 3.04 19.42
N SER A 206 8.22 3.62 19.43
CA SER A 206 7.12 3.20 18.57
C SER A 206 7.38 3.50 17.08
N PHE A 207 8.00 4.64 16.76
CA PHE A 207 8.46 4.92 15.39
C PHE A 207 9.47 3.89 14.88
N GLU A 208 10.45 3.53 15.72
CA GLU A 208 11.45 2.52 15.38
C GLU A 208 10.84 1.14 15.16
N GLU A 209 9.84 0.78 15.96
CA GLU A 209 9.09 -0.46 15.82
C GLU A 209 8.32 -0.51 14.49
N ILE A 210 7.64 0.58 14.11
CA ILE A 210 6.95 0.68 12.81
C ILE A 210 7.97 0.50 11.67
N LEU A 211 9.10 1.21 11.71
CA LEU A 211 10.16 1.11 10.71
C LEU A 211 10.75 -0.30 10.63
N ARG A 212 10.96 -0.96 11.77
CA ARG A 212 11.47 -2.33 11.84
C ARG A 212 10.51 -3.29 11.15
N ARG A 213 9.21 -3.17 11.40
CA ARG A 213 8.19 -4.01 10.78
C ARG A 213 8.08 -3.80 9.27
N LEU A 214 8.13 -2.54 8.82
CA LEU A 214 8.20 -2.23 7.39
C LEU A 214 9.42 -2.87 6.72
N ARG A 215 10.60 -2.78 7.35
CA ARG A 215 11.81 -3.45 6.84
C ARG A 215 11.66 -4.96 6.79
N CYS A 216 11.09 -5.58 7.81
CA CYS A 216 10.80 -7.02 7.82
C CYS A 216 9.85 -7.39 6.68
N TYR A 217 8.80 -6.61 6.45
CA TYR A 217 7.87 -6.81 5.35
C TYR A 217 8.56 -6.72 3.98
N CYS A 218 9.32 -5.65 3.73
CA CYS A 218 10.08 -5.49 2.49
C CYS A 218 11.10 -6.62 2.28
N SER A 219 11.73 -7.09 3.36
CA SER A 219 12.70 -8.20 3.31
C SER A 219 12.00 -9.52 2.99
N ALA A 220 10.85 -9.80 3.60
CA ALA A 220 10.03 -10.95 3.29
C ALA A 220 9.57 -10.92 1.82
N GLN A 221 9.10 -9.78 1.32
CA GLN A 221 8.76 -9.63 -0.10
C GLN A 221 9.96 -9.87 -1.04
N ARG A 222 11.16 -9.38 -0.69
CA ARG A 222 12.39 -9.63 -1.46
C ARG A 222 12.78 -11.11 -1.43
N ILE A 223 12.72 -11.76 -0.28
CA ILE A 223 13.03 -13.20 -0.15
C ILE A 223 12.01 -14.04 -0.92
N VAL A 224 10.72 -13.70 -0.85
CA VAL A 224 9.68 -14.32 -1.68
C VAL A 224 10.08 -14.16 -3.14
N ARG A 225 10.30 -12.94 -3.63
CA ARG A 225 10.74 -12.67 -5.01
C ARG A 225 11.98 -13.50 -5.43
N ASP A 226 12.99 -13.60 -4.57
CA ASP A 226 14.30 -14.17 -4.91
C ASP A 226 14.36 -15.70 -4.76
N ARG A 227 13.54 -16.32 -3.90
CA ARG A 227 13.51 -17.79 -3.70
C ARG A 227 12.44 -18.49 -4.53
N LYS A 228 11.36 -17.78 -4.88
CA LYS A 228 10.20 -18.30 -5.61
C LYS A 228 9.44 -17.08 -6.19
N PRO A 229 9.44 -16.79 -7.51
CA PRO A 229 8.89 -15.55 -8.11
C PRO A 229 7.35 -15.39 -8.02
N ILE A 230 6.74 -15.84 -6.94
CA ILE A 230 5.43 -16.49 -6.95
C ILE A 230 4.28 -15.50 -6.72
N TYR A 231 4.45 -14.31 -6.13
CA TYR A 231 3.28 -13.41 -5.93
C TYR A 231 3.50 -11.90 -6.14
N LEU A 232 4.72 -11.41 -6.35
CA LEU A 232 4.99 -10.00 -6.68
C LEU A 232 6.18 -9.87 -7.64
N SER A 233 5.95 -10.12 -8.93
CA SER A 233 6.90 -9.74 -9.98
C SER A 233 6.43 -8.45 -10.67
N LEU A 234 6.65 -7.29 -10.04
CA LEU A 234 6.54 -6.00 -10.73
C LEU A 234 7.88 -5.27 -10.62
N ARG A 235 8.47 -5.06 -11.81
CA ARG A 235 9.85 -4.67 -12.10
C ARG A 235 10.38 -3.52 -11.23
N LEU A 236 11.54 -3.76 -10.61
CA LEU A 236 12.63 -2.77 -10.60
C LEU A 236 13.51 -3.07 -11.83
N LYS A 237 13.22 -2.41 -12.94
CA LYS A 237 14.21 -2.13 -13.98
C LYS A 237 14.25 -0.61 -14.16
N GLY A 238 15.26 0.03 -13.57
CA GLY A 238 15.59 1.43 -13.81
C GLY A 238 16.41 2.05 -12.69
N SER A 239 17.74 2.08 -12.87
CA SER A 239 18.74 3.10 -12.42
C SER A 239 18.71 3.55 -10.94
N LEU A 240 19.75 3.40 -10.11
CA LEU A 240 21.18 3.14 -10.23
C LEU A 240 21.60 2.28 -9.02
#